data_AF-A0A2D9C478-F1
#
_entry.id   AF-A0A2D9C478-F1
#
_cell.length_a   1.000
_cell.length_b   1.000
_cell.length_c   1.000
_cell.angle_alpha   90.00
_cell.angle_beta   90.00
_cell.angle_gamma   90.00
#
_symmetry.space_group_name_H-M   'P 1'
#
loop_
_entity.id
_entity.type
_entity.pdbx_description
1 polymer ?
#
loop_
_entity_poly.entity_id
_entity_poly.type
_entity_poly.pdbx_seq_one_letter_code
_entity_poly.pdbx_strand_id
1 'polypeptide(L)'
;MVSIIPEHTTTRPASVCALSDAHASACSSSGHNASWTRRSPHAPRRSTSSSTPAGCKDHEHTPNRSIIHISKRSVAFPTEHGTLSARGKSFPDDFTTEDPPMSTHDMPKSGGSRRSFLAQSAALAGVAMVGTQAGAKTIEAANILPTVKTRKGSTPKADEAIRMGIIGTGGMGGGHLHAFINMTNQGKCNAQIVAVCDVCDLKAEDARRVAEEKQDGVEVASYRNYHDLLKRDDIHAVLIASPEHWHAQHIIDALEAGKDVYTEKPMTLRLDQGLAVRRAIEKHSDRIFQVGTQAIMQPKYNKARDVVKSGLIGTPVWSQTSYCRNSTSGEWNYYGIDDRWEPGKNLDWNAWLGYLGPREWDPLVYARWRRYKDFSTGIIGDLLVHVMTPLIFSLDSGWPTRVVATGSHVIDKEMENHDQVNLNVQFEDGHTMIIAGSTANEVGLETMIRGHKANIYLNSRHVEVRPERIFVDDIESERIECEDIGNDQDALRLNWLECIRSRQPAKSNIDLASKVMVAVDLATRSMWEGHAFSFDPDKMRATKA
;
A
#
# COMPACT_ATOMS: atom_id res chain seq x y z
N MET A 1 21.42 -18.94 55.45
CA MET A 1 22.27 -18.04 56.25
C MET A 1 23.15 -17.28 55.26
N VAL A 2 23.22 -15.94 55.21
CA VAL A 2 23.57 -14.98 56.30
C VAL A 2 25.06 -15.16 56.64
N SER A 3 25.99 -14.19 56.54
CA SER A 3 25.90 -12.71 56.62
C SER A 3 27.07 -12.02 55.85
N ILE A 4 26.87 -10.90 55.12
CA ILE A 4 27.04 -9.45 55.50
C ILE A 4 28.39 -8.79 55.09
N ILE A 5 28.32 -7.47 54.86
CA ILE A 5 29.32 -6.52 54.32
C ILE A 5 30.18 -5.88 55.47
N PRO A 6 31.21 -5.06 55.17
CA PRO A 6 31.02 -3.58 55.17
C PRO A 6 31.76 -2.88 53.98
N GLU A 7 31.40 -1.71 53.42
CA GLU A 7 31.00 -0.39 53.98
C GLU A 7 32.14 0.30 54.78
N HIS A 8 32.44 1.60 54.74
CA HIS A 8 31.83 2.88 54.28
C HIS A 8 33.02 3.78 53.72
N THR A 9 32.97 4.99 53.13
CA THR A 9 31.96 5.97 52.63
C THR A 9 32.66 7.11 51.82
N THR A 10 31.98 7.71 50.82
CA THR A 10 32.16 9.11 50.29
C THR A 10 33.49 9.48 49.55
N THR A 11 33.58 10.49 48.67
CA THR A 11 32.75 11.71 48.38
C THR A 11 32.48 11.98 46.87
N ARG A 12 31.58 12.94 46.57
CA ARG A 12 31.40 13.66 45.27
C ARG A 12 31.52 15.18 45.53
N PRO A 13 31.96 16.01 44.55
CA PRO A 13 31.07 16.69 43.58
C PRO A 13 31.59 16.55 42.12
N ALA A 14 30.86 16.72 41.01
CA ALA A 14 29.66 17.52 40.64
C ALA A 14 29.94 18.97 40.16
N SER A 15 29.92 19.19 38.83
CA SER A 15 29.73 20.50 38.16
C SER A 15 29.31 20.31 36.69
N VAL A 16 28.80 21.39 36.05
CA VAL A 16 28.23 21.40 34.68
C VAL A 16 28.56 22.72 33.98
N CYS A 17 29.00 22.68 32.71
CA CYS A 17 28.88 23.68 31.63
C CYS A 17 29.37 23.01 30.32
N ALA A 18 28.84 23.18 29.09
CA ALA A 18 28.03 24.18 28.38
C ALA A 18 28.84 25.18 27.52
N LEU A 19 28.51 25.22 26.20
CA LEU A 19 28.85 26.24 25.19
C LEU A 19 30.34 26.37 24.77
N SER A 20 30.74 26.83 23.57
CA SER A 20 30.03 26.97 22.27
C SER A 20 31.03 27.17 21.08
N ASP A 21 30.48 27.28 19.87
CA ASP A 21 30.96 28.01 18.68
C ASP A 21 32.26 27.65 17.90
N ALA A 22 31.98 27.18 16.68
CA ALA A 22 32.60 27.47 15.38
C ALA A 22 33.90 28.30 15.27
N HIS A 23 34.77 27.85 14.35
CA HIS A 23 35.42 28.78 13.40
C HIS A 23 35.68 28.11 12.04
N ALA A 24 35.58 28.90 10.97
CA ALA A 24 35.98 28.50 9.62
C ALA A 24 37.18 29.34 9.14
N SER A 25 38.01 28.76 8.27
CA SER A 25 38.94 29.48 7.39
C SER A 25 39.38 28.58 6.22
N ALA A 26 39.96 29.17 5.17
CA ALA A 26 40.41 28.48 3.95
C ALA A 26 41.70 29.10 3.41
N CYS A 27 42.52 28.32 2.65
CA CYS A 27 43.29 28.84 1.50
C CYS A 27 44.04 27.78 0.66
N SER A 28 43.66 27.68 -0.62
CA SER A 28 44.48 27.58 -1.85
C SER A 28 45.90 26.97 -1.91
N SER A 29 46.11 26.14 -2.96
CA SER A 29 47.32 25.98 -3.82
C SER A 29 48.57 25.28 -3.22
N SER A 30 49.41 24.51 -3.94
CA SER A 30 49.46 23.97 -5.34
C SER A 30 50.25 22.63 -5.34
N GLY A 31 50.65 21.91 -6.40
CA GLY A 31 50.67 22.12 -7.87
C GLY A 31 51.64 21.12 -8.57
N HIS A 32 51.99 21.35 -9.86
CA HIS A 32 53.00 20.62 -10.68
C HIS A 32 52.69 19.14 -11.11
N ASN A 33 53.09 18.62 -12.29
CA ASN A 33 53.36 19.21 -13.63
C ASN A 33 53.43 18.10 -14.74
N ALA A 34 53.60 18.48 -16.02
CA ALA A 34 53.75 17.67 -17.27
C ALA A 34 52.45 16.98 -17.77
N SER A 35 51.93 17.14 -19.00
CA SER A 35 52.45 17.28 -20.40
C SER A 35 52.70 15.91 -21.08
N TRP A 36 52.28 15.67 -22.35
CA TRP A 36 52.75 16.27 -23.60
C TRP A 36 51.73 16.29 -24.78
N THR A 37 51.60 17.45 -25.45
CA THR A 37 51.43 17.72 -26.92
C THR A 37 50.39 17.00 -27.84
N ARG A 38 49.95 17.54 -29.00
CA ARG A 38 49.81 18.92 -29.58
C ARG A 38 49.34 18.78 -31.06
N ARG A 39 48.38 19.61 -31.53
CA ARG A 39 48.33 20.35 -32.84
C ARG A 39 46.91 20.55 -33.41
N SER A 40 46.51 21.82 -33.52
CA SER A 40 45.64 22.37 -34.58
C SER A 40 46.58 23.12 -35.59
N PRO A 41 46.20 24.13 -36.42
CA PRO A 41 44.91 24.83 -36.66
C PRO A 41 44.55 25.05 -38.16
N HIS A 42 43.44 25.73 -38.47
CA HIS A 42 43.39 26.90 -39.36
C HIS A 42 42.05 27.68 -39.31
N ALA A 43 42.11 29.01 -39.43
CA ALA A 43 41.04 29.99 -39.67
C ALA A 43 41.71 31.34 -40.02
N PRO A 44 41.10 32.27 -40.82
CA PRO A 44 40.62 33.53 -40.21
C PRO A 44 39.59 34.42 -40.99
N ARG A 45 38.68 35.11 -40.25
CA ARG A 45 38.26 36.56 -40.38
C ARG A 45 37.53 37.04 -41.68
N ARG A 46 36.82 38.20 -41.78
CA ARG A 46 36.39 39.29 -40.84
C ARG A 46 35.25 40.21 -41.40
N SER A 47 34.36 40.69 -40.51
CA SER A 47 33.73 42.06 -40.42
C SER A 47 32.93 42.69 -41.60
N THR A 48 32.14 43.79 -41.52
CA THR A 48 31.91 44.92 -40.55
C THR A 48 30.47 45.51 -40.59
N SER A 49 30.03 46.20 -39.51
CA SER A 49 29.07 47.36 -39.43
C SER A 49 27.60 47.21 -39.91
N SER A 50 26.56 47.82 -39.32
CA SER A 50 26.31 48.60 -38.05
C SER A 50 24.76 48.76 -37.89
N SER A 51 24.07 49.56 -37.05
CA SER A 51 24.38 50.73 -36.18
C SER A 51 23.31 50.90 -35.04
N THR A 52 23.46 51.94 -34.21
CA THR A 52 22.53 52.44 -33.14
C THR A 52 22.23 53.95 -33.36
N PRO A 53 21.53 54.76 -32.50
CA PRO A 53 21.01 54.55 -31.13
C PRO A 53 19.58 55.10 -30.81
N ALA A 54 19.13 54.92 -29.55
CA ALA A 54 18.65 55.98 -28.62
C ALA A 54 17.49 55.54 -27.69
N GLY A 55 17.47 56.06 -26.44
CA GLY A 55 16.32 55.98 -25.52
C GLY A 55 16.63 55.38 -24.14
N CYS A 56 16.91 56.22 -23.15
CA CYS A 56 17.05 55.82 -21.74
C CYS A 56 16.17 56.71 -20.85
N LYS A 57 15.44 56.10 -19.90
CA LYS A 57 14.87 56.73 -18.71
C LYS A 57 14.68 55.68 -17.60
N ASP A 58 15.00 56.06 -16.38
CA ASP A 58 14.87 55.26 -15.16
C ASP A 58 13.43 55.28 -14.60
N HIS A 59 13.04 54.24 -13.85
CA HIS A 59 12.69 54.33 -12.41
C HIS A 59 12.21 52.98 -11.83
N GLU A 60 12.75 52.65 -10.64
CA GLU A 60 12.16 51.93 -9.49
C GLU A 60 11.63 50.47 -9.52
N HIS A 61 11.75 49.85 -8.34
CA HIS A 61 11.31 48.50 -7.95
C HIS A 61 9.78 48.32 -8.04
N THR A 62 9.26 47.13 -8.36
CA THR A 62 9.10 46.03 -7.39
C THR A 62 8.60 44.73 -8.06
N PRO A 63 8.96 43.52 -7.55
CA PRO A 63 8.39 42.26 -8.00
C PRO A 63 7.13 41.87 -7.21
N ASN A 64 5.99 41.72 -7.88
CA ASN A 64 4.73 41.40 -7.21
C ASN A 64 4.59 39.88 -6.94
N ARG A 65 4.64 39.48 -5.65
CA ARG A 65 4.37 38.11 -5.19
C ARG A 65 3.11 38.07 -4.35
N SER A 66 2.09 37.37 -4.82
CA SER A 66 0.83 37.15 -4.09
C SER A 66 1.04 36.26 -2.86
N ILE A 67 1.12 36.86 -1.67
CA ILE A 67 1.16 36.13 -0.38
C ILE A 67 -0.10 36.48 0.42
N ILE A 68 -0.89 35.46 0.76
CA ILE A 68 -2.09 35.61 1.59
C ILE A 68 -1.68 35.91 3.03
N HIS A 69 -2.18 37.03 3.57
CA HIS A 69 -1.92 37.47 4.94
C HIS A 69 -2.92 36.84 5.91
N ILE A 70 -2.44 36.18 6.97
CA ILE A 70 -3.24 35.79 8.14
C ILE A 70 -2.84 36.68 9.32
N SER A 71 -3.81 37.39 9.89
CA SER A 71 -3.58 38.31 11.01
C SER A 71 -3.36 37.54 12.32
N LYS A 72 -2.25 37.81 13.00
CA LYS A 72 -2.07 37.43 14.41
C LYS A 72 -2.72 38.48 15.31
N ARG A 73 -3.51 38.04 16.29
CA ARG A 73 -3.79 38.82 17.52
C ARG A 73 -3.30 38.04 18.72
N SER A 74 -2.50 38.70 19.55
CA SER A 74 -2.02 38.17 20.83
C SER A 74 -2.82 38.79 21.98
N VAL A 75 -3.16 37.98 22.98
CA VAL A 75 -3.57 38.41 24.33
C VAL A 75 -2.85 37.49 25.31
N ALA A 76 -2.43 37.99 26.48
CA ALA A 76 -1.49 37.28 27.36
C ALA A 76 -1.70 37.63 28.86
N PHE A 77 -1.12 36.76 29.71
CA PHE A 77 -0.92 36.91 31.17
C PHE A 77 -2.17 36.79 32.07
N PRO A 78 -2.03 36.48 33.38
CA PRO A 78 -0.95 35.74 34.07
C PRO A 78 -1.47 34.59 34.97
N THR A 79 -0.56 33.90 35.66
CA THR A 79 -0.80 32.93 36.75
C THR A 79 -0.77 33.57 38.14
N GLU A 80 -1.56 33.08 39.12
CA GLU A 80 -1.06 32.72 40.47
C GLU A 80 -2.08 31.98 41.38
N HIS A 81 -1.68 31.67 42.62
CA HIS A 81 -2.27 30.70 43.57
C HIS A 81 -3.62 31.07 44.23
N GLY A 82 -4.37 30.06 44.71
CA GLY A 82 -5.55 30.27 45.59
C GLY A 82 -6.28 28.99 46.07
N THR A 83 -5.81 28.41 47.18
CA THR A 83 -6.36 27.26 47.96
C THR A 83 -7.89 26.99 47.97
N LEU A 84 -8.30 25.71 48.04
CA LEU A 84 -9.26 25.21 49.04
C LEU A 84 -9.22 23.68 49.23
N SER A 85 -9.66 23.18 50.39
CA SER A 85 -9.38 21.81 50.88
C SER A 85 -10.49 20.79 50.67
N ALA A 86 -10.13 19.51 50.54
CA ALA A 86 -10.93 18.40 51.06
C ALA A 86 -10.07 17.22 51.54
N ARG A 87 -10.51 16.56 52.62
CA ARG A 87 -10.01 15.25 53.11
C ARG A 87 -10.66 14.15 52.25
N GLY A 88 -10.14 12.94 52.07
CA GLY A 88 -9.03 12.24 52.71
C GLY A 88 -9.46 10.81 53.09
N LYS A 89 -8.49 9.89 53.29
CA LYS A 89 -8.64 8.40 53.40
C LYS A 89 -8.87 7.69 52.05
N SER A 90 -8.39 6.46 51.80
CA SER A 90 -7.15 5.74 52.17
C SER A 90 -7.22 4.36 51.52
N PHE A 91 -6.19 3.94 50.78
CA PHE A 91 -6.04 2.53 50.38
C PHE A 91 -5.75 1.64 51.61
N PRO A 92 -5.91 0.33 51.46
CA PRO A 92 -4.71 -0.51 51.54
C PRO A 92 -4.49 -1.32 50.27
N ASP A 93 -3.22 -1.55 49.95
CA ASP A 93 -2.77 -2.64 49.10
C ASP A 93 -2.93 -3.98 49.85
N ASP A 94 -3.14 -5.08 49.13
CA ASP A 94 -2.28 -6.24 49.33
C ASP A 94 -2.26 -7.15 48.08
N PHE A 95 -1.16 -7.86 47.87
CA PHE A 95 -0.95 -8.75 46.72
C PHE A 95 -0.66 -10.17 47.24
N THR A 96 -1.65 -11.06 47.18
CA THR A 96 -1.48 -12.47 47.51
C THR A 96 -2.07 -13.40 46.44
N THR A 97 -1.35 -14.49 46.20
CA THR A 97 -1.69 -15.55 45.24
C THR A 97 -2.38 -16.70 45.96
N GLU A 98 -3.50 -17.22 45.44
CA GLU A 98 -3.97 -18.58 45.75
C GLU A 98 -5.03 -19.08 44.74
N ASP A 99 -4.80 -20.27 44.15
CA ASP A 99 -5.78 -21.03 43.35
C ASP A 99 -6.57 -22.01 44.25
N PRO A 100 -7.90 -22.06 44.15
CA PRO A 100 -8.67 -23.26 44.54
C PRO A 100 -9.76 -23.61 43.48
N PRO A 101 -10.51 -24.75 43.57
CA PRO A 101 -10.14 -25.92 42.76
C PRO A 101 -11.31 -26.56 41.95
N MET A 102 -11.02 -27.61 41.17
CA MET A 102 -12.04 -28.43 40.48
C MET A 102 -12.60 -29.58 41.32
N SER A 103 -13.93 -29.63 41.49
CA SER A 103 -14.76 -30.83 41.76
C SER A 103 -16.26 -30.41 41.76
N THR A 104 -17.28 -31.23 41.47
CA THR A 104 -17.46 -32.53 40.78
C THR A 104 -18.93 -32.63 40.31
N HIS A 105 -19.32 -33.71 39.62
CA HIS A 105 -20.69 -34.06 39.17
C HIS A 105 -21.25 -33.28 37.95
N ASP A 106 -22.04 -33.88 37.04
CA ASP A 106 -22.49 -35.27 36.94
C ASP A 106 -22.65 -35.75 35.49
N MET A 107 -22.66 -37.08 35.26
CA MET A 107 -22.71 -37.71 33.93
C MET A 107 -23.61 -38.97 33.90
N PRO A 108 -24.78 -38.94 33.24
CA PRO A 108 -25.59 -40.14 33.02
C PRO A 108 -25.07 -40.97 31.84
N LYS A 109 -24.81 -42.27 32.06
CA LYS A 109 -24.45 -43.24 31.02
C LYS A 109 -25.61 -44.19 30.69
N SER A 110 -26.05 -44.20 29.44
CA SER A 110 -26.60 -45.38 28.73
C SER A 110 -26.64 -45.06 27.23
N GLY A 111 -26.64 -46.01 26.29
CA GLY A 111 -26.56 -47.46 26.43
C GLY A 111 -27.24 -48.17 25.25
N GLY A 112 -26.62 -48.19 24.07
CA GLY A 112 -27.19 -48.74 22.84
C GLY A 112 -26.11 -49.26 21.87
N SER A 113 -26.39 -50.36 21.17
CA SER A 113 -25.38 -51.16 20.46
C SER A 113 -25.37 -50.96 18.93
N ARG A 114 -24.24 -51.34 18.31
CA ARG A 114 -24.02 -51.31 16.85
C ARG A 114 -24.91 -52.34 16.11
N ARG A 115 -26.21 -52.05 15.85
CA ARG A 115 -27.04 -52.75 14.83
C ARG A 115 -28.42 -52.08 14.61
N SER A 116 -28.49 -51.01 13.82
CA SER A 116 -29.76 -50.48 13.27
C SER A 116 -29.55 -49.51 12.08
N PHE A 117 -28.56 -49.77 11.23
CA PHE A 117 -28.38 -49.02 9.98
C PHE A 117 -29.14 -49.73 8.85
N LEU A 118 -29.86 -48.97 8.02
CA LEU A 118 -30.72 -49.42 6.90
C LEU A 118 -31.99 -50.21 7.29
N ALA A 119 -33.08 -49.48 7.53
CA ALA A 119 -34.44 -50.00 7.31
C ALA A 119 -35.42 -48.89 6.92
N GLN A 120 -36.08 -49.08 5.78
CA GLN A 120 -37.35 -48.47 5.31
C GLN A 120 -37.41 -46.95 5.07
N SER A 121 -37.80 -46.61 3.84
CA SER A 121 -38.11 -45.26 3.35
C SER A 121 -39.62 -45.05 3.21
N ALA A 122 -40.01 -43.79 3.01
CA ALA A 122 -41.26 -43.32 2.38
C ALA A 122 -42.61 -43.47 3.13
N ALA A 123 -43.13 -42.32 3.58
CA ALA A 123 -44.43 -41.79 3.13
C ALA A 123 -44.50 -40.27 3.37
N LEU A 124 -45.38 -39.55 2.67
CA LEU A 124 -45.56 -38.09 2.80
C LEU A 124 -46.66 -37.75 3.82
N ALA A 125 -46.42 -36.70 4.62
CA ALA A 125 -47.40 -35.63 4.91
C ALA A 125 -46.67 -34.47 5.63
N GLY A 126 -47.03 -33.22 5.32
CA GLY A 126 -46.31 -32.04 5.84
C GLY A 126 -46.99 -31.33 7.00
N VAL A 127 -46.19 -30.81 7.93
CA VAL A 127 -46.53 -29.67 8.78
C VAL A 127 -45.37 -28.68 8.71
N ALA A 128 -45.65 -27.40 8.49
CA ALA A 128 -44.62 -26.37 8.35
C ALA A 128 -44.04 -25.98 9.72
N MET A 129 -42.83 -26.44 10.02
CA MET A 129 -42.01 -25.89 11.10
C MET A 129 -41.16 -24.75 10.53
N VAL A 130 -41.48 -23.51 10.89
CA VAL A 130 -40.69 -22.31 10.54
C VAL A 130 -39.44 -22.28 11.43
N GLY A 131 -38.49 -23.17 11.13
CA GLY A 131 -37.16 -23.12 11.70
C GLY A 131 -36.36 -22.01 11.02
N THR A 132 -36.09 -20.92 11.73
CA THR A 132 -35.23 -19.83 11.27
C THR A 132 -33.76 -20.26 11.26
N GLN A 133 -33.41 -21.15 10.32
CA GLN A 133 -32.07 -21.16 9.79
C GLN A 133 -31.85 -19.81 9.07
N ALA A 134 -31.32 -18.85 9.81
CA ALA A 134 -30.50 -17.79 9.25
C ALA A 134 -29.24 -18.45 8.68
N GLY A 135 -29.41 -19.18 7.58
CA GLY A 135 -28.33 -19.86 6.90
C GLY A 135 -27.30 -18.81 6.52
N ALA A 136 -26.06 -19.01 6.93
CA ALA A 136 -24.95 -18.25 6.40
C ALA A 136 -25.04 -18.36 4.88
N LYS A 137 -25.37 -17.25 4.21
CA LYS A 137 -25.36 -17.21 2.75
C LYS A 137 -23.94 -17.54 2.35
N THR A 138 -23.73 -18.76 1.86
CA THR A 138 -22.50 -19.10 1.16
C THR A 138 -22.37 -18.06 0.07
N ILE A 139 -21.36 -17.20 0.17
CA ILE A 139 -21.05 -16.25 -0.89
C ILE A 139 -20.55 -17.14 -2.03
N GLU A 140 -21.44 -17.49 -2.94
CA GLU A 140 -21.04 -18.02 -4.24
C GLU A 140 -20.00 -17.04 -4.79
N ALA A 141 -18.83 -17.58 -5.13
CA ALA A 141 -17.73 -16.77 -5.63
C ALA A 141 -18.26 -15.86 -6.72
N ALA A 142 -18.09 -14.55 -6.56
CA ALA A 142 -18.65 -13.58 -7.46
C ALA A 142 -18.08 -13.85 -8.85
N ASN A 143 -18.91 -14.44 -9.73
CA ASN A 143 -18.59 -14.61 -11.13
C ASN A 143 -18.68 -13.23 -11.76
N ILE A 144 -17.62 -12.44 -11.58
CA ILE A 144 -17.39 -11.15 -12.21
C ILE A 144 -17.18 -11.46 -13.70
N LEU A 145 -18.29 -11.45 -14.43
CA LEU A 145 -18.32 -11.63 -15.87
C LEU A 145 -17.87 -10.34 -16.55
N PRO A 146 -17.22 -10.43 -17.72
CA PRO A 146 -17.05 -9.28 -18.60
C PRO A 146 -18.38 -8.57 -18.87
N THR A 147 -18.39 -7.26 -18.68
CA THR A 147 -19.48 -6.37 -19.11
C THR A 147 -19.20 -5.76 -20.49
N VAL A 148 -17.96 -5.80 -20.98
CA VAL A 148 -17.58 -5.44 -22.35
C VAL A 148 -17.43 -6.67 -23.26
N LYS A 149 -17.50 -6.45 -24.58
CA LYS A 149 -17.19 -7.49 -25.58
C LYS A 149 -15.68 -7.62 -25.78
N THR A 150 -15.18 -8.86 -25.84
CA THR A 150 -13.78 -9.16 -26.18
C THR A 150 -13.34 -8.48 -27.49
N ARG A 151 -12.16 -7.86 -27.48
CA ARG A 151 -11.51 -7.23 -28.65
C ARG A 151 -10.06 -7.69 -28.79
N LYS A 152 -9.52 -7.57 -30.01
CA LYS A 152 -8.06 -7.62 -30.21
C LYS A 152 -7.45 -6.28 -29.76
N GLY A 153 -6.42 -6.36 -28.92
CA GLY A 153 -5.68 -5.18 -28.45
C GLY A 153 -4.81 -4.51 -29.51
N SER A 154 -4.47 -3.26 -29.26
CA SER A 154 -3.42 -2.53 -29.97
C SER A 154 -2.15 -2.50 -29.10
N THR A 155 -1.02 -2.90 -29.67
CA THR A 155 0.29 -2.93 -29.01
C THR A 155 1.15 -1.80 -29.60
N PRO A 156 1.81 -0.96 -28.79
CA PRO A 156 2.60 0.15 -29.30
C PRO A 156 3.81 -0.34 -30.11
N LYS A 157 3.99 0.21 -31.31
CA LYS A 157 5.22 0.08 -32.11
C LYS A 157 6.44 0.63 -31.35
N ALA A 158 7.63 0.19 -31.74
CA ALA A 158 8.90 0.43 -31.05
C ALA A 158 9.08 1.88 -30.54
N ASP A 159 8.85 2.88 -31.41
CA ASP A 159 9.11 4.30 -31.11
C ASP A 159 7.83 5.11 -30.82
N GLU A 160 6.63 4.55 -31.01
CA GLU A 160 5.38 5.30 -30.85
C GLU A 160 4.94 5.40 -29.38
N ALA A 161 4.27 6.50 -29.02
CA ALA A 161 3.90 6.79 -27.65
C ALA A 161 2.98 5.72 -27.05
N ILE A 162 3.21 5.36 -25.78
CA ILE A 162 2.30 4.49 -25.02
C ILE A 162 1.10 5.35 -24.61
N ARG A 163 0.10 5.41 -25.50
CA ARG A 163 -1.16 6.13 -25.30
C ARG A 163 -2.06 5.39 -24.31
N MET A 164 -2.43 6.10 -23.24
CA MET A 164 -3.02 5.55 -22.01
C MET A 164 -4.36 6.20 -21.64
N GLY A 165 -5.21 5.42 -20.98
CA GLY A 165 -6.37 5.91 -20.22
C GLY A 165 -6.16 5.83 -18.70
N ILE A 166 -6.75 6.76 -17.95
CA ILE A 166 -6.85 6.68 -16.47
C ILE A 166 -8.32 6.42 -16.08
N ILE A 167 -8.56 5.45 -15.19
CA ILE A 167 -9.89 5.10 -14.65
C ILE A 167 -9.89 5.35 -13.14
N GLY A 168 -10.67 6.33 -12.69
CA GLY A 168 -10.62 6.93 -11.36
C GLY A 168 -9.57 8.05 -11.30
N THR A 169 -9.99 9.31 -11.20
CA THR A 169 -9.10 10.49 -11.23
C THR A 169 -8.99 11.22 -9.89
N GLY A 170 -9.43 10.58 -8.81
CA GLY A 170 -9.13 11.01 -7.43
C GLY A 170 -7.62 11.02 -7.10
N GLY A 171 -7.27 11.32 -5.85
CA GLY A 171 -5.90 11.69 -5.44
C GLY A 171 -4.76 10.80 -5.96
N MET A 172 -4.92 9.46 -5.94
CA MET A 172 -3.92 8.57 -6.55
C MET A 172 -3.90 8.69 -8.07
N GLY A 173 -5.05 8.55 -8.76
CA GLY A 173 -5.15 8.66 -10.21
C GLY A 173 -4.56 9.96 -10.78
N GLY A 174 -4.86 11.10 -10.15
CA GLY A 174 -4.24 12.40 -10.46
C GLY A 174 -2.72 12.40 -10.20
N GLY A 175 -2.26 11.73 -9.15
CA GLY A 175 -0.84 11.49 -8.86
C GLY A 175 -0.13 10.68 -9.95
N HIS A 176 -0.72 9.57 -10.44
CA HIS A 176 -0.15 8.81 -11.55
C HIS A 176 -0.17 9.62 -12.86
N LEU A 177 -1.25 10.34 -13.15
CA LEU A 177 -1.36 11.24 -14.29
C LEU A 177 -0.23 12.28 -14.29
N HIS A 178 -0.01 12.97 -13.17
CA HIS A 178 1.12 13.89 -13.01
C HIS A 178 2.48 13.17 -13.17
N ALA A 179 2.66 11.99 -12.60
CA ALA A 179 3.92 11.25 -12.67
C ALA A 179 4.29 10.85 -14.11
N PHE A 180 3.36 10.27 -14.88
CA PHE A 180 3.60 9.89 -16.27
C PHE A 180 3.90 11.10 -17.17
N ILE A 181 3.19 12.22 -16.98
CA ILE A 181 3.46 13.48 -17.69
C ILE A 181 4.85 14.01 -17.31
N ASN A 182 5.16 14.11 -16.02
CA ASN A 182 6.46 14.62 -15.55
C ASN A 182 7.62 13.75 -16.05
N MET A 183 7.49 12.42 -16.05
CA MET A 183 8.52 11.53 -16.59
C MET A 183 8.67 11.65 -18.10
N THR A 184 7.59 11.84 -18.85
CA THR A 184 7.63 12.04 -20.31
C THR A 184 8.28 13.38 -20.65
N ASN A 185 7.90 14.46 -19.97
CA ASN A 185 8.49 15.79 -20.13
C ASN A 185 9.96 15.86 -19.66
N GLN A 186 10.41 14.91 -18.84
CA GLN A 186 11.81 14.71 -18.45
C GLN A 186 12.58 13.76 -19.40
N GLY A 187 11.95 13.24 -20.46
CA GLY A 187 12.56 12.30 -21.40
C GLY A 187 12.82 10.89 -20.84
N LYS A 188 12.27 10.55 -19.66
CA LYS A 188 12.45 9.25 -19.00
C LYS A 188 11.61 8.13 -19.62
N CYS A 189 10.52 8.49 -20.31
CA CYS A 189 9.67 7.55 -21.05
C CYS A 189 8.93 8.26 -22.19
N ASN A 190 8.25 7.48 -23.03
CA ASN A 190 7.39 7.97 -24.11
C ASN A 190 5.97 7.41 -23.90
N ALA A 191 5.17 8.11 -23.10
CA ALA A 191 3.79 7.79 -22.77
C ALA A 191 2.91 9.06 -22.85
N GLN A 192 1.62 8.89 -23.12
CA GLN A 192 0.67 10.01 -23.24
C GLN A 192 -0.65 9.63 -22.57
N ILE A 193 -1.17 10.47 -21.68
CA ILE A 193 -2.57 10.31 -21.24
C ILE A 193 -3.44 10.91 -22.34
N VAL A 194 -4.39 10.13 -22.87
CA VAL A 194 -5.27 10.53 -24.00
C VAL A 194 -6.75 10.36 -23.69
N ALA A 195 -7.04 9.76 -22.53
CA ALA A 195 -8.37 9.61 -21.98
C ALA A 195 -8.32 9.60 -20.44
N VAL A 196 -9.32 10.18 -19.81
CA VAL A 196 -9.53 10.14 -18.36
C VAL A 196 -10.98 9.79 -18.07
N CYS A 197 -11.22 8.99 -17.03
CA CYS A 197 -12.55 8.55 -16.66
C CYS A 197 -12.77 8.64 -15.16
N ASP A 198 -13.86 9.26 -14.72
CA ASP A 198 -14.34 9.23 -13.34
C ASP A 198 -15.87 9.38 -13.36
N VAL A 199 -16.57 8.73 -12.44
CA VAL A 199 -18.05 8.81 -12.35
C VAL A 199 -18.54 10.21 -11.96
N CYS A 200 -17.63 11.08 -11.54
CA CYS A 200 -17.86 12.50 -11.28
C CYS A 200 -17.24 13.37 -12.37
N ASP A 201 -18.07 14.07 -13.14
CA ASP A 201 -17.65 14.96 -14.22
C ASP A 201 -16.61 15.98 -13.75
N LEU A 202 -16.79 16.53 -12.54
CA LEU A 202 -15.88 17.52 -11.96
C LEU A 202 -14.45 16.98 -11.78
N LYS A 203 -14.30 15.68 -11.50
CA LYS A 203 -12.99 15.01 -11.37
C LYS A 203 -12.44 14.58 -12.73
N ALA A 204 -13.30 14.11 -13.64
CA ALA A 204 -12.89 13.73 -14.99
C ALA A 204 -12.41 14.95 -15.79
N GLU A 205 -13.10 16.07 -15.67
CA GLU A 205 -12.82 17.31 -16.39
C GLU A 205 -11.61 18.07 -15.84
N ASP A 206 -11.42 18.11 -14.52
CA ASP A 206 -10.20 18.66 -13.92
C ASP A 206 -8.96 17.89 -14.38
N ALA A 207 -9.03 16.55 -14.34
CA ALA A 207 -7.96 15.68 -14.84
C ALA A 207 -7.70 15.84 -16.35
N ARG A 208 -8.75 16.06 -17.16
CA ARG A 208 -8.63 16.32 -18.61
C ARG A 208 -7.85 17.60 -18.86
N ARG A 209 -8.31 18.70 -18.29
CA ARG A 209 -7.66 20.01 -18.34
C ARG A 209 -6.20 19.95 -17.89
N VAL A 210 -5.95 19.32 -16.74
CA VAL A 210 -4.61 19.17 -16.15
C VAL A 210 -3.65 18.34 -17.03
N ALA A 211 -4.16 17.40 -17.82
CA ALA A 211 -3.36 16.65 -18.78
C ALA A 211 -3.03 17.49 -20.02
N GLU A 212 -4.02 18.18 -20.60
CA GLU A 212 -3.83 19.07 -21.76
C GLU A 212 -2.92 20.26 -21.46
N GLU A 213 -3.08 20.91 -20.30
CA GLU A 213 -2.21 22.00 -19.82
C GLU A 213 -0.73 21.60 -19.67
N LYS A 214 -0.41 20.29 -19.67
CA LYS A 214 0.92 19.76 -19.35
C LYS A 214 1.49 18.77 -20.38
N GLN A 215 0.73 18.42 -21.42
CA GLN A 215 1.16 17.56 -22.53
C GLN A 215 1.01 18.33 -23.85
N ASP A 216 2.12 18.87 -24.36
CA ASP A 216 2.11 19.64 -25.61
C ASP A 216 1.57 18.80 -26.79
N GLY A 217 0.64 19.36 -27.55
CA GLY A 217 0.00 18.73 -28.71
C GLY A 217 -0.87 17.50 -28.44
N VAL A 218 -1.26 17.18 -27.18
CA VAL A 218 -2.08 15.99 -26.89
C VAL A 218 -3.51 16.36 -26.48
N GLU A 219 -4.48 15.98 -27.31
CA GLU A 219 -5.92 16.01 -27.01
C GLU A 219 -6.29 14.92 -25.98
N VAL A 220 -7.08 15.27 -24.96
CA VAL A 220 -7.52 14.34 -23.92
C VAL A 220 -9.04 14.36 -23.80
N ALA A 221 -9.68 13.19 -23.87
CA ALA A 221 -11.13 13.09 -23.70
C ALA A 221 -11.50 12.67 -22.26
N SER A 222 -12.48 13.36 -21.66
CA SER A 222 -13.11 12.97 -20.39
C SER A 222 -14.29 12.01 -20.64
N TYR A 223 -14.45 11.04 -19.75
CA TYR A 223 -15.55 10.06 -19.77
C TYR A 223 -16.16 9.92 -18.37
N ARG A 224 -17.49 9.78 -18.29
CA ARG A 224 -18.15 9.34 -17.05
C ARG A 224 -18.20 7.81 -16.93
N ASN A 225 -18.32 7.11 -18.07
CA ASN A 225 -18.39 5.66 -18.15
C ASN A 225 -17.09 5.08 -18.74
N TYR A 226 -16.42 4.20 -17.98
CA TYR A 226 -15.16 3.59 -18.42
C TYR A 226 -15.35 2.65 -19.62
N HIS A 227 -16.56 2.17 -19.88
CA HIS A 227 -16.87 1.41 -21.11
C HIS A 227 -16.59 2.22 -22.37
N ASP A 228 -16.81 3.53 -22.35
CA ASP A 228 -16.60 4.39 -23.52
C ASP A 228 -15.12 4.71 -23.73
N LEU A 229 -14.35 4.81 -22.64
CA LEU A 229 -12.89 4.81 -22.69
C LEU A 229 -12.35 3.47 -23.25
N LEU A 230 -12.85 2.32 -22.78
CA LEU A 230 -12.41 1.00 -23.24
C LEU A 230 -12.78 0.69 -24.70
N LYS A 231 -13.81 1.35 -25.27
CA LYS A 231 -14.18 1.24 -26.70
C LYS A 231 -13.17 1.88 -27.65
N ARG A 232 -12.19 2.64 -27.16
CA ARG A 232 -11.16 3.31 -27.98
C ARG A 232 -10.04 2.36 -28.38
N ASP A 233 -9.87 2.14 -29.69
CA ASP A 233 -8.83 1.27 -30.24
C ASP A 233 -7.44 1.96 -30.26
N ASP A 234 -7.40 3.29 -30.09
CA ASP A 234 -6.17 4.10 -30.02
C ASP A 234 -5.51 4.15 -28.63
N ILE A 235 -6.14 3.54 -27.62
CA ILE A 235 -5.57 3.33 -26.27
C ILE A 235 -4.94 1.94 -26.19
N HIS A 236 -3.66 1.87 -25.82
CA HIS A 236 -2.92 0.62 -25.62
C HIS A 236 -3.12 0.04 -24.21
N ALA A 237 -3.10 0.93 -23.21
CA ALA A 237 -3.05 0.54 -21.80
C ALA A 237 -3.94 1.43 -20.93
N VAL A 238 -4.37 0.92 -19.77
CA VAL A 238 -5.11 1.69 -18.77
C VAL A 238 -4.48 1.58 -17.39
N LEU A 239 -4.57 2.67 -16.62
CA LEU A 239 -4.30 2.67 -15.19
C LEU A 239 -5.62 2.81 -14.42
N ILE A 240 -5.84 1.90 -13.48
CA ILE A 240 -7.01 1.82 -12.62
C ILE A 240 -6.63 2.32 -11.23
N ALA A 241 -7.24 3.42 -10.80
CA ALA A 241 -7.12 4.03 -9.48
C ALA A 241 -8.50 4.38 -8.89
N SER A 242 -9.50 3.55 -9.21
CA SER A 242 -10.83 3.55 -8.59
C SER A 242 -10.76 3.05 -7.13
N PRO A 243 -11.88 3.01 -6.39
CA PRO A 243 -11.95 2.27 -5.13
C PRO A 243 -11.74 0.75 -5.27
N GLU A 244 -11.39 0.08 -4.18
CA GLU A 244 -11.05 -1.35 -4.11
C GLU A 244 -12.15 -2.27 -4.65
N HIS A 245 -13.42 -1.97 -4.36
CA HIS A 245 -14.54 -2.79 -4.83
C HIS A 245 -14.61 -2.84 -6.36
N TRP A 246 -14.17 -1.78 -7.05
CA TRP A 246 -14.23 -1.70 -8.51
C TRP A 246 -13.06 -2.36 -9.25
N HIS A 247 -11.91 -2.58 -8.60
CA HIS A 247 -10.69 -3.05 -9.28
C HIS A 247 -10.93 -4.30 -10.13
N ALA A 248 -11.59 -5.32 -9.58
CA ALA A 248 -11.77 -6.60 -10.27
C ALA A 248 -12.51 -6.48 -11.61
N GLN A 249 -13.62 -5.74 -11.65
CA GLN A 249 -14.41 -5.54 -12.86
C GLN A 249 -13.65 -4.67 -13.87
N HIS A 250 -13.01 -3.57 -13.41
CA HIS A 250 -12.19 -2.72 -14.27
C HIS A 250 -11.01 -3.46 -14.91
N ILE A 251 -10.33 -4.35 -14.17
CA ILE A 251 -9.22 -5.17 -14.69
C ILE A 251 -9.74 -6.15 -15.74
N ILE A 252 -10.81 -6.89 -15.43
CA ILE A 252 -11.38 -7.91 -16.32
C ILE A 252 -11.86 -7.27 -17.62
N ASP A 253 -12.63 -6.18 -17.55
CA ASP A 253 -13.12 -5.49 -18.74
C ASP A 253 -12.01 -4.80 -19.54
N ALA A 254 -10.96 -4.29 -18.90
CA ALA A 254 -9.81 -3.74 -19.60
C ALA A 254 -9.04 -4.82 -20.40
N LEU A 255 -8.83 -6.00 -19.81
CA LEU A 255 -8.19 -7.13 -20.50
C LEU A 255 -9.05 -7.63 -21.67
N GLU A 256 -10.37 -7.74 -21.50
CA GLU A 256 -11.31 -8.11 -22.57
C GLU A 256 -11.37 -7.04 -23.68
N ALA A 257 -11.28 -5.75 -23.35
CA ALA A 257 -11.09 -4.66 -24.31
C ALA A 257 -9.68 -4.65 -24.95
N GLY A 258 -8.84 -5.63 -24.62
CA GLY A 258 -7.51 -5.83 -25.19
C GLY A 258 -6.46 -4.84 -24.70
N LYS A 259 -6.60 -4.29 -23.49
CA LYS A 259 -5.68 -3.29 -22.93
C LYS A 259 -4.64 -3.94 -22.00
N ASP A 260 -3.44 -3.39 -21.98
CA ASP A 260 -2.51 -3.63 -20.87
C ASP A 260 -3.00 -2.88 -19.62
N VAL A 261 -2.73 -3.39 -18.43
CA VAL A 261 -3.35 -2.93 -17.18
C VAL A 261 -2.31 -2.65 -16.09
N TYR A 262 -2.37 -1.45 -15.53
CA TYR A 262 -1.86 -1.15 -14.19
C TYR A 262 -3.08 -1.00 -13.28
N THR A 263 -3.12 -1.68 -12.14
CA THR A 263 -4.11 -1.42 -11.08
C THR A 263 -3.42 -0.94 -9.81
N GLU A 264 -4.00 0.03 -9.12
CA GLU A 264 -3.54 0.38 -7.77
C GLU A 264 -3.79 -0.77 -6.79
N LYS A 265 -3.11 -0.69 -5.63
CA LYS A 265 -3.19 -1.72 -4.58
C LYS A 265 -4.33 -1.42 -3.59
N PRO A 266 -4.92 -2.45 -2.93
CA PRO A 266 -4.76 -3.89 -3.18
C PRO A 266 -5.42 -4.31 -4.50
N MET A 267 -5.07 -5.49 -5.04
CA MET A 267 -5.53 -5.91 -6.37
C MET A 267 -7.06 -6.01 -6.49
N THR A 268 -7.74 -6.43 -5.43
CA THR A 268 -9.20 -6.58 -5.36
C THR A 268 -9.67 -6.42 -3.91
N LEU A 269 -10.97 -6.21 -3.67
CA LEU A 269 -11.54 -6.17 -2.31
C LEU A 269 -11.56 -7.57 -1.65
N ARG A 270 -11.69 -8.65 -2.45
CA ARG A 270 -11.84 -10.03 -1.96
C ARG A 270 -11.01 -11.04 -2.74
N LEU A 271 -10.74 -12.21 -2.15
CA LEU A 271 -9.97 -13.29 -2.79
C LEU A 271 -10.69 -13.92 -3.98
N ASP A 272 -12.01 -14.15 -3.91
CA ASP A 272 -12.77 -14.77 -5.01
C ASP A 272 -12.72 -13.92 -6.29
N GLN A 273 -12.73 -12.59 -6.11
CA GLN A 273 -12.52 -11.60 -7.15
C GLN A 273 -11.08 -11.61 -7.70
N GLY A 274 -10.08 -11.69 -6.81
CA GLY A 274 -8.67 -11.80 -7.20
C GLY A 274 -8.37 -13.06 -8.00
N LEU A 275 -9.05 -14.17 -7.69
CA LEU A 275 -8.98 -15.41 -8.47
C LEU A 275 -9.69 -15.29 -9.82
N ALA A 276 -10.77 -14.49 -9.93
CA ALA A 276 -11.39 -14.16 -11.22
C ALA A 276 -10.47 -13.30 -12.10
N VAL A 277 -9.82 -12.29 -11.51
CA VAL A 277 -8.78 -11.48 -12.16
C VAL A 277 -7.62 -12.37 -12.64
N ARG A 278 -7.16 -13.32 -11.82
CA ARG A 278 -6.12 -14.28 -12.22
C ARG A 278 -6.51 -15.08 -13.46
N ARG A 279 -7.72 -15.68 -13.48
CA ARG A 279 -8.22 -16.42 -14.65
C ARG A 279 -8.35 -15.55 -15.90
N ALA A 280 -8.69 -14.27 -15.76
CA ALA A 280 -8.74 -13.34 -16.88
C ALA A 280 -7.34 -13.02 -17.43
N ILE A 281 -6.33 -12.85 -16.57
CA ILE A 281 -4.94 -12.62 -17.00
C ILE A 281 -4.34 -13.88 -17.65
N GLU A 282 -4.67 -15.06 -17.13
CA GLU A 282 -4.30 -16.36 -17.73
C GLU A 282 -4.99 -16.57 -19.09
N LYS A 283 -6.21 -16.08 -19.29
CA LYS A 283 -6.91 -16.04 -20.59
C LYS A 283 -6.29 -15.04 -21.58
N HIS A 284 -5.90 -13.85 -21.11
CA HIS A 284 -5.35 -12.75 -21.92
C HIS A 284 -3.83 -12.64 -21.74
N SER A 285 -3.12 -13.76 -21.86
CA SER A 285 -1.69 -13.87 -21.54
C SER A 285 -0.75 -13.09 -22.46
N ASP A 286 -1.26 -12.39 -23.48
CA ASP A 286 -0.52 -11.46 -24.34
C ASP A 286 -0.65 -9.99 -23.88
N ARG A 287 -1.35 -9.73 -22.77
CA ARG A 287 -1.43 -8.44 -22.07
C ARG A 287 -0.52 -8.38 -20.85
N ILE A 288 0.00 -7.18 -20.59
CA ILE A 288 0.83 -6.87 -19.44
C ILE A 288 -0.05 -6.39 -18.29
N PHE A 289 0.01 -7.10 -17.17
CA PHE A 289 -0.68 -6.76 -15.93
C PHE A 289 0.32 -6.41 -14.83
N GLN A 290 0.05 -5.34 -14.06
CA GLN A 290 0.81 -4.97 -12.88
C GLN A 290 -0.06 -4.40 -11.76
N VAL A 291 0.29 -4.67 -10.50
CA VAL A 291 -0.29 -4.02 -9.30
C VAL A 291 0.64 -2.95 -8.71
N GLY A 292 0.08 -1.88 -8.16
CA GLY A 292 0.75 -0.71 -7.55
C GLY A 292 1.54 -0.96 -6.24
N THR A 293 2.28 -2.07 -6.13
CA THR A 293 3.07 -2.42 -4.93
C THR A 293 4.53 -2.00 -5.07
N GLN A 294 4.79 -0.69 -5.05
CA GLN A 294 6.07 -0.07 -5.44
C GLN A 294 7.31 -0.56 -4.68
N ALA A 295 7.15 -0.94 -3.41
CA ALA A 295 8.27 -1.25 -2.53
C ALA A 295 9.17 -2.39 -3.04
N ILE A 296 8.64 -3.32 -3.87
CA ILE A 296 9.43 -4.41 -4.49
C ILE A 296 10.55 -3.92 -5.41
N MET A 297 10.47 -2.66 -5.88
CA MET A 297 11.49 -2.05 -6.72
C MET A 297 12.75 -1.68 -5.93
N GLN A 298 12.64 -1.47 -4.61
CA GLN A 298 13.76 -1.07 -3.77
C GLN A 298 14.84 -2.18 -3.77
N PRO A 299 16.13 -1.87 -4.08
CA PRO A 299 17.15 -2.89 -4.25
C PRO A 299 17.35 -3.81 -3.04
N LYS A 300 17.12 -3.32 -1.81
CA LYS A 300 17.26 -4.11 -0.58
C LYS A 300 16.41 -5.37 -0.52
N TYR A 301 15.21 -5.39 -1.11
CA TYR A 301 14.37 -6.61 -1.10
C TYR A 301 14.83 -7.63 -2.14
N ASN A 302 15.42 -7.17 -3.25
CA ASN A 302 16.07 -8.03 -4.22
C ASN A 302 17.35 -8.64 -3.60
N LYS A 303 18.14 -7.84 -2.86
CA LYS A 303 19.30 -8.33 -2.11
C LYS A 303 18.94 -9.22 -0.91
N ALA A 304 17.82 -8.96 -0.23
CA ALA A 304 17.30 -9.87 0.79
C ALA A 304 16.94 -11.24 0.19
N ARG A 305 16.33 -11.27 -1.00
CA ARG A 305 16.05 -12.51 -1.74
C ARG A 305 17.34 -13.25 -2.12
N ASP A 306 18.37 -12.54 -2.56
CA ASP A 306 19.70 -13.13 -2.84
C ASP A 306 20.31 -13.77 -1.57
N VAL A 307 20.22 -13.10 -0.41
CA VAL A 307 20.74 -13.59 0.88
C VAL A 307 19.94 -14.75 1.46
N VAL A 308 18.60 -14.78 1.26
CA VAL A 308 17.77 -15.95 1.58
C VAL A 308 18.18 -17.13 0.70
N LYS A 309 18.34 -16.91 -0.62
CA LYS A 309 18.63 -17.97 -1.59
C LYS A 309 20.06 -18.52 -1.53
N SER A 310 21.03 -17.75 -1.03
CA SER A 310 22.38 -18.26 -0.78
C SER A 310 22.46 -19.19 0.43
N GLY A 311 21.40 -19.24 1.26
CA GLY A 311 21.39 -20.01 2.51
C GLY A 311 22.24 -19.42 3.62
N LEU A 312 22.74 -18.19 3.48
CA LEU A 312 23.59 -17.51 4.47
C LEU A 312 22.93 -17.45 5.86
N ILE A 313 21.62 -17.17 5.89
CA ILE A 313 20.84 -17.13 7.13
C ILE A 313 20.39 -18.51 7.65
N GLY A 314 20.74 -19.60 6.96
CA GLY A 314 20.12 -20.91 7.14
C GLY A 314 18.65 -20.90 6.71
N THR A 315 17.84 -21.78 7.31
CA THR A 315 16.38 -21.83 7.06
C THR A 315 15.72 -20.55 7.59
N PRO A 316 14.93 -19.80 6.79
CA PRO A 316 14.02 -18.78 7.30
C PRO A 316 13.02 -19.39 8.29
N VAL A 317 12.84 -18.76 9.46
CA VAL A 317 11.96 -19.26 10.53
C VAL A 317 10.73 -18.38 10.67
N TRP A 318 10.94 -17.07 10.79
CA TRP A 318 9.86 -16.09 10.76
C TRP A 318 10.35 -14.71 10.35
N SER A 319 9.43 -13.85 9.93
CA SER A 319 9.68 -12.47 9.54
C SER A 319 8.67 -11.54 10.21
N GLN A 320 9.00 -10.26 10.32
CA GLN A 320 8.03 -9.27 10.79
C GLN A 320 8.14 -7.95 10.01
N THR A 321 7.04 -7.20 9.98
CA THR A 321 7.01 -5.81 9.49
C THR A 321 5.80 -5.07 10.06
N SER A 322 5.65 -3.78 9.75
CA SER A 322 4.47 -3.00 10.10
C SER A 322 4.25 -1.81 9.18
N TYR A 323 3.04 -1.27 9.17
CA TYR A 323 2.78 0.10 8.72
C TYR A 323 1.97 0.82 9.81
N CYS A 324 2.65 1.72 10.52
CA CYS A 324 2.08 2.51 11.60
C CYS A 324 2.10 3.99 11.23
N ARG A 325 1.01 4.70 11.46
CA ARG A 325 0.89 6.16 11.36
C ARG A 325 -0.13 6.69 12.37
N ASN A 326 -0.06 7.98 12.67
CA ASN A 326 -1.01 8.65 13.55
C ASN A 326 -1.68 9.83 12.82
N SER A 327 -2.91 10.17 13.20
CA SER A 327 -3.67 11.30 12.65
C SER A 327 -4.37 12.08 13.75
N THR A 328 -4.18 13.41 13.75
CA THR A 328 -4.85 14.33 14.68
C THR A 328 -6.34 14.53 14.38
N SER A 329 -6.84 14.00 13.27
CA SER A 329 -8.24 14.14 12.81
C SER A 329 -8.92 12.80 12.46
N GLY A 330 -8.32 11.67 12.85
CA GLY A 330 -8.72 10.34 12.38
C GLY A 330 -8.25 10.07 10.94
N GLU A 331 -8.28 8.81 10.53
CA GLU A 331 -7.66 8.39 9.26
C GLU A 331 -8.62 8.54 8.07
N TRP A 332 -8.06 8.93 6.91
CA TRP A 332 -8.76 9.30 5.68
C TRP A 332 -9.81 10.45 5.82
N ASN A 333 -9.96 11.06 7.00
CA ASN A 333 -10.86 12.20 7.23
C ASN A 333 -10.40 13.50 6.55
N TYR A 334 -9.14 13.58 6.14
CA TYR A 334 -8.60 14.68 5.34
C TYR A 334 -9.13 14.72 3.89
N TYR A 335 -9.84 13.68 3.41
CA TYR A 335 -10.64 13.81 2.21
C TYR A 335 -11.89 14.64 2.51
N GLY A 336 -11.88 15.87 1.99
CA GLY A 336 -12.99 16.82 2.10
C GLY A 336 -14.20 16.43 1.26
N ILE A 337 -15.34 17.03 1.60
CA ILE A 337 -16.57 16.97 0.82
C ILE A 337 -16.60 18.19 -0.11
N ASP A 338 -17.11 18.01 -1.33
CA ASP A 338 -17.33 19.09 -2.28
C ASP A 338 -18.84 19.31 -2.44
N ASP A 339 -19.33 20.47 -1.98
CA ASP A 339 -20.75 20.83 -2.00
C ASP A 339 -21.33 20.92 -3.42
N ARG A 340 -20.48 20.83 -4.46
CA ARG A 340 -20.86 20.78 -5.87
C ARG A 340 -21.21 19.36 -6.36
N TRP A 341 -21.04 18.31 -5.55
CA TRP A 341 -21.42 16.95 -5.95
C TRP A 341 -22.93 16.79 -5.96
N GLU A 342 -23.50 16.63 -7.17
CA GLU A 342 -24.93 16.46 -7.39
C GLU A 342 -25.20 15.09 -8.05
N PRO A 343 -25.55 14.06 -7.24
CA PRO A 343 -25.91 12.74 -7.74
C PRO A 343 -27.01 12.78 -8.80
N GLY A 344 -26.83 12.02 -9.87
CA GLY A 344 -27.73 11.99 -11.03
C GLY A 344 -27.56 13.19 -11.99
N LYS A 345 -26.83 14.25 -11.60
CA LYS A 345 -26.46 15.36 -12.50
C LYS A 345 -25.01 15.24 -12.95
N ASN A 346 -24.05 15.51 -12.05
CA ASN A 346 -22.61 15.55 -12.34
C ASN A 346 -21.82 14.40 -11.66
N LEU A 347 -22.50 13.56 -10.88
CA LEU A 347 -21.98 12.35 -10.26
C LEU A 347 -22.94 11.18 -10.50
N ASP A 348 -22.47 10.08 -11.08
CA ASP A 348 -23.22 8.83 -11.10
C ASP A 348 -22.91 7.98 -9.86
N TRP A 349 -23.75 8.14 -8.84
CA TRP A 349 -23.67 7.39 -7.59
C TRP A 349 -23.94 5.89 -7.76
N ASN A 350 -24.83 5.51 -8.67
CA ASN A 350 -25.14 4.09 -8.92
C ASN A 350 -23.96 3.40 -9.64
N ALA A 351 -23.33 4.08 -10.59
CA ALA A 351 -22.08 3.63 -11.19
C ALA A 351 -20.91 3.64 -10.18
N TRP A 352 -20.93 4.50 -9.16
CA TRP A 352 -19.94 4.41 -8.08
C TRP A 352 -20.14 3.17 -7.19
N LEU A 353 -21.39 2.82 -6.86
CA LEU A 353 -21.73 1.66 -6.02
C LEU A 353 -21.52 0.31 -6.73
N GLY A 354 -21.85 0.21 -8.01
CA GLY A 354 -21.65 -1.00 -8.81
C GLY A 354 -22.43 -2.21 -8.30
N TYR A 355 -21.77 -3.38 -8.23
CA TYR A 355 -22.41 -4.64 -7.80
C TYR A 355 -22.89 -4.65 -6.35
N LEU A 356 -22.51 -3.66 -5.53
CA LEU A 356 -22.99 -3.50 -4.16
C LEU A 356 -24.46 -3.03 -4.07
N GLY A 357 -25.07 -2.71 -5.23
CA GLY A 357 -26.46 -2.31 -5.37
C GLY A 357 -26.72 -0.84 -5.02
N PRO A 358 -27.90 -0.30 -5.36
CA PRO A 358 -28.26 1.07 -5.05
C PRO A 358 -28.35 1.31 -3.54
N ARG A 359 -27.88 2.48 -3.09
CA ARG A 359 -27.92 2.96 -1.70
C ARG A 359 -28.33 4.43 -1.71
N GLU A 360 -28.76 4.95 -0.57
CA GLU A 360 -28.92 6.38 -0.37
C GLU A 360 -27.59 7.13 -0.63
N TRP A 361 -27.66 8.40 -0.98
CA TRP A 361 -26.46 9.22 -1.23
C TRP A 361 -25.77 9.55 0.09
N ASP A 362 -24.52 9.12 0.23
CA ASP A 362 -23.65 9.50 1.35
C ASP A 362 -22.33 10.10 0.81
N PRO A 363 -22.10 11.42 0.98
CA PRO A 363 -20.87 12.06 0.55
C PRO A 363 -19.64 11.62 1.37
N LEU A 364 -19.81 11.21 2.64
CA LEU A 364 -18.74 10.67 3.47
C LEU A 364 -18.28 9.31 2.94
N VAL A 365 -19.21 8.42 2.57
CA VAL A 365 -18.88 7.14 1.91
C VAL A 365 -18.16 7.39 0.59
N TYR A 366 -18.66 8.29 -0.25
CA TYR A 366 -18.04 8.61 -1.54
C TYR A 366 -16.61 9.18 -1.41
N ALA A 367 -16.40 10.12 -0.48
CA ALA A 367 -15.10 10.77 -0.29
C ALA A 367 -14.10 9.92 0.51
N ARG A 368 -14.58 9.18 1.51
CA ARG A 368 -13.78 8.51 2.54
C ARG A 368 -13.97 6.99 2.56
N TRP A 369 -14.33 6.40 1.41
CA TRP A 369 -14.67 4.98 1.22
C TRP A 369 -13.75 3.97 1.94
N ARG A 370 -12.47 4.27 2.13
CA ARG A 370 -11.53 3.46 2.92
C ARG A 370 -11.94 3.20 4.38
N ARG A 371 -12.74 4.10 4.96
CA ARG A 371 -13.31 3.97 6.31
C ARG A 371 -14.39 2.87 6.41
N TYR A 372 -14.89 2.35 5.29
CA TYR A 372 -16.09 1.50 5.21
C TYR A 372 -15.77 0.12 4.61
N LYS A 373 -16.17 -0.96 5.28
CA LYS A 373 -15.73 -2.34 4.97
C LYS A 373 -16.27 -2.89 3.65
N ASP A 374 -17.42 -2.39 3.21
CA ASP A 374 -18.05 -2.79 1.95
C ASP A 374 -17.27 -2.29 0.71
N PHE A 375 -16.45 -1.25 0.90
CA PHE A 375 -15.73 -0.56 -0.18
C PHE A 375 -14.20 -0.67 -0.05
N SER A 376 -13.68 -1.12 1.09
CA SER A 376 -12.24 -1.24 1.38
C SER A 376 -11.93 -2.27 2.45
N THR A 377 -10.80 -2.96 2.30
CA THR A 377 -10.16 -3.79 3.34
C THR A 377 -9.48 -2.97 4.46
N GLY A 378 -9.55 -1.64 4.39
CA GLY A 378 -8.98 -0.72 5.37
C GLY A 378 -7.46 -0.73 5.37
N ILE A 379 -6.85 -0.64 6.55
CA ILE A 379 -5.39 -0.58 6.71
C ILE A 379 -4.66 -1.79 6.10
N ILE A 380 -5.30 -2.96 6.03
CA ILE A 380 -4.70 -4.20 5.52
C ILE A 380 -4.33 -4.05 4.04
N GLY A 381 -5.30 -3.73 3.18
CA GLY A 381 -5.05 -3.53 1.75
C GLY A 381 -4.50 -2.15 1.42
N ASP A 382 -4.84 -1.08 2.16
CA ASP A 382 -4.35 0.26 1.81
C ASP A 382 -2.88 0.47 2.21
N LEU A 383 -2.44 -0.05 3.37
CA LEU A 383 -1.09 0.21 3.90
C LEU A 383 -0.24 -1.05 4.05
N LEU A 384 -0.75 -2.10 4.72
CA LEU A 384 0.06 -3.28 5.04
C LEU A 384 0.50 -4.03 3.77
N VAL A 385 -0.27 -3.91 2.69
CA VAL A 385 0.12 -4.39 1.36
C VAL A 385 1.49 -3.86 0.91
N HIS A 386 1.85 -2.61 1.24
CA HIS A 386 3.12 -2.00 0.84
C HIS A 386 4.34 -2.66 1.52
N VAL A 387 4.15 -3.25 2.71
CA VAL A 387 5.23 -3.83 3.51
C VAL A 387 5.23 -5.36 3.53
N MET A 388 4.06 -6.02 3.44
CA MET A 388 4.00 -7.48 3.33
C MET A 388 4.44 -7.97 1.93
N THR A 389 4.06 -7.27 0.85
CA THR A 389 4.39 -7.66 -0.53
C THR A 389 5.89 -7.81 -0.78
N PRO A 390 6.77 -6.85 -0.40
CA PRO A 390 8.21 -7.01 -0.60
C PRO A 390 8.82 -8.11 0.28
N LEU A 391 8.26 -8.43 1.46
CA LEU A 391 8.71 -9.60 2.23
C LEU A 391 8.27 -10.92 1.57
N ILE A 392 7.03 -11.04 1.11
CA ILE A 392 6.54 -12.22 0.36
C ILE A 392 7.41 -12.46 -0.89
N PHE A 393 7.77 -11.40 -1.61
CA PHE A 393 8.71 -11.45 -2.74
C PHE A 393 10.14 -11.86 -2.32
N SER A 394 10.62 -11.40 -1.17
CA SER A 394 11.99 -11.68 -0.69
C SER A 394 12.16 -13.10 -0.14
N LEU A 395 11.11 -13.65 0.47
CA LEU A 395 11.11 -14.97 1.10
C LEU A 395 10.97 -16.10 0.09
N ASP A 396 10.12 -15.93 -0.93
CA ASP A 396 9.79 -16.96 -1.94
C ASP A 396 9.11 -18.23 -1.37
N SER A 397 8.64 -18.19 -0.11
CA SER A 397 8.00 -19.26 0.68
C SER A 397 6.68 -19.85 0.14
N GLY A 398 6.38 -19.69 -1.14
CA GLY A 398 5.16 -20.21 -1.75
C GLY A 398 3.91 -19.37 -1.43
N TRP A 399 2.78 -20.04 -1.21
CA TRP A 399 1.49 -19.45 -0.86
C TRP A 399 1.31 -19.29 0.65
N PRO A 400 0.53 -18.30 1.11
CA PRO A 400 -0.05 -18.33 2.45
C PRO A 400 -1.03 -19.51 2.59
N THR A 401 -0.88 -20.31 3.64
CA THR A 401 -1.66 -21.54 3.91
C THR A 401 -2.59 -21.41 5.12
N ARG A 402 -2.25 -20.55 6.09
CA ARG A 402 -3.09 -20.20 7.24
C ARG A 402 -2.88 -18.75 7.64
N VAL A 403 -3.96 -18.06 8.00
CA VAL A 403 -3.92 -16.67 8.47
C VAL A 403 -4.86 -16.51 9.66
N VAL A 404 -4.38 -15.74 10.65
CA VAL A 404 -5.16 -15.27 11.80
C VAL A 404 -4.88 -13.78 11.96
N ALA A 405 -5.90 -12.97 12.20
CA ALA A 405 -5.74 -11.55 12.48
C ALA A 405 -6.71 -11.07 13.56
N THR A 406 -6.25 -10.12 14.38
CA THR A 406 -7.06 -9.41 15.36
C THR A 406 -7.05 -7.92 15.03
N GLY A 407 -8.15 -7.25 15.35
CA GLY A 407 -8.31 -5.82 15.09
C GLY A 407 -9.19 -5.17 16.15
N SER A 408 -9.11 -3.84 16.24
CA SER A 408 -9.96 -3.06 17.13
C SER A 408 -10.09 -1.61 16.65
N HIS A 409 -11.07 -0.91 17.21
CA HIS A 409 -11.26 0.53 17.11
C HIS A 409 -10.86 1.12 18.45
N VAL A 410 -9.60 1.53 18.61
CA VAL A 410 -9.05 2.02 19.89
C VAL A 410 -9.32 3.50 20.06
N ILE A 411 -9.12 4.31 19.01
CA ILE A 411 -9.26 5.76 19.00
C ILE A 411 -10.39 6.20 18.06
N ASP A 412 -10.35 5.79 16.79
CA ASP A 412 -11.33 6.19 15.77
C ASP A 412 -12.55 5.25 15.78
N LYS A 413 -13.53 5.58 16.64
CA LYS A 413 -14.78 4.80 16.82
C LYS A 413 -15.78 4.96 15.67
N GLU A 414 -15.63 6.02 14.88
CA GLU A 414 -16.50 6.37 13.75
C GLU A 414 -15.98 5.81 12.42
N MET A 415 -14.93 4.98 12.46
CA MET A 415 -14.43 4.24 11.31
C MET A 415 -15.01 2.84 11.39
N GLU A 416 -15.62 2.34 10.31
CA GLU A 416 -16.09 0.95 10.31
C GLU A 416 -14.91 -0.01 10.18
N ASN A 417 -13.94 0.30 9.32
CA ASN A 417 -12.66 -0.39 9.30
C ASN A 417 -11.83 -0.11 10.57
N HIS A 418 -11.03 -1.09 10.98
CA HIS A 418 -10.29 -1.08 12.25
C HIS A 418 -9.08 -0.14 12.22
N ASP A 419 -8.80 0.55 13.32
CA ASP A 419 -7.68 1.50 13.44
C ASP A 419 -6.39 0.86 13.99
N GLN A 420 -6.50 -0.26 14.71
CA GLN A 420 -5.39 -1.15 15.07
C GLN A 420 -5.63 -2.54 14.50
N VAL A 421 -4.59 -3.17 13.93
CA VAL A 421 -4.63 -4.54 13.43
C VAL A 421 -3.32 -5.29 13.71
N ASN A 422 -3.41 -6.60 13.96
CA ASN A 422 -2.26 -7.50 14.04
C ASN A 422 -2.57 -8.79 13.29
N LEU A 423 -1.68 -9.21 12.40
CA LEU A 423 -1.84 -10.36 11.52
C LEU A 423 -0.70 -11.35 11.76
N ASN A 424 -1.02 -12.65 11.69
CA ASN A 424 -0.05 -13.73 11.56
C ASN A 424 -0.39 -14.55 10.30
N VAL A 425 0.61 -14.76 9.45
CA VAL A 425 0.49 -15.43 8.15
C VAL A 425 1.49 -16.59 8.11
N GLN A 426 1.01 -17.82 7.91
CA GLN A 426 1.81 -19.03 7.69
C GLN A 426 1.88 -19.37 6.21
N PHE A 427 3.02 -19.87 5.75
CA PHE A 427 3.31 -20.20 4.35
C PHE A 427 3.44 -21.72 4.10
N GLU A 428 3.62 -22.13 2.83
CA GLU A 428 3.74 -23.55 2.43
C GLU A 428 4.99 -24.26 2.99
N ASP A 429 6.10 -23.54 3.14
CA ASP A 429 7.35 -24.03 3.73
C ASP A 429 7.33 -24.07 5.28
N GLY A 430 6.25 -23.58 5.90
CA GLY A 430 6.10 -23.44 7.34
C GLY A 430 6.63 -22.14 7.95
N HIS A 431 7.25 -21.25 7.15
CA HIS A 431 7.65 -19.91 7.59
C HIS A 431 6.42 -19.11 8.06
N THR A 432 6.64 -18.17 8.99
CA THR A 432 5.57 -17.30 9.49
C THR A 432 5.92 -15.81 9.39
N MET A 433 4.92 -14.97 9.14
CA MET A 433 5.05 -13.52 9.07
C MET A 433 4.10 -12.84 10.05
N ILE A 434 4.65 -11.98 10.92
CA ILE A 434 3.87 -11.10 11.80
C ILE A 434 3.81 -9.70 11.18
N ILE A 435 2.60 -9.14 11.08
CA ILE A 435 2.37 -7.83 10.50
C ILE A 435 1.52 -7.01 11.46
N ALA A 436 2.02 -5.88 11.93
CA ALA A 436 1.25 -4.93 12.75
C ALA A 436 0.82 -3.71 11.91
N GLY A 437 -0.36 -3.17 12.19
CA GLY A 437 -0.86 -1.95 11.54
C GLY A 437 -1.55 -1.02 12.53
N SER A 438 -1.27 0.28 12.39
CA SER A 438 -1.91 1.32 13.19
C SER A 438 -2.21 2.56 12.37
N THR A 439 -3.38 3.15 12.58
CA THR A 439 -3.73 4.51 12.12
C THR A 439 -3.88 5.53 13.27
N ALA A 440 -3.48 5.15 14.49
CA ALA A 440 -3.52 6.02 15.68
C ALA A 440 -2.23 5.97 16.51
N ASN A 441 -1.16 5.37 15.99
CA ASN A 441 0.19 5.38 16.55
C ASN A 441 1.18 5.22 15.38
N GLU A 442 2.26 5.99 15.39
CA GLU A 442 3.29 5.98 14.34
C GLU A 442 4.44 5.01 14.61
N VAL A 443 4.60 4.53 15.85
CA VAL A 443 5.65 3.57 16.19
C VAL A 443 5.25 2.16 15.77
N GLY A 444 6.12 1.51 15.00
CA GLY A 444 5.89 0.17 14.43
C GLY A 444 6.92 -0.89 14.83
N LEU A 445 6.74 -2.09 14.28
CA LEU A 445 7.69 -3.19 14.37
C LEU A 445 8.87 -2.97 13.40
N GLU A 446 10.08 -3.28 13.89
CA GLU A 446 11.30 -3.37 13.10
C GLU A 446 11.11 -4.37 11.94
N THR A 447 11.39 -3.99 10.69
CA THR A 447 11.21 -4.87 9.53
C THR A 447 12.41 -5.76 9.32
N MET A 448 12.21 -7.07 9.43
CA MET A 448 13.30 -8.06 9.35
C MET A 448 12.83 -9.48 8.98
N ILE A 449 13.75 -10.27 8.43
CA ILE A 449 13.62 -11.72 8.23
C ILE A 449 14.60 -12.41 9.19
N ARG A 450 14.15 -13.44 9.91
CA ARG A 450 14.98 -14.23 10.84
C ARG A 450 15.20 -15.62 10.29
N GLY A 451 16.45 -16.00 10.10
CA GLY A 451 16.86 -17.36 9.78
C GLY A 451 17.43 -18.08 10.99
N HIS A 452 17.64 -19.39 10.86
CA HIS A 452 18.23 -20.22 11.92
C HIS A 452 19.64 -19.74 12.31
N LYS A 453 20.43 -19.23 11.37
CA LYS A 453 21.84 -18.84 11.59
C LYS A 453 22.08 -17.34 11.72
N ALA A 454 21.28 -16.52 11.05
CA ALA A 454 21.47 -15.07 11.00
C ALA A 454 20.15 -14.35 10.66
N ASN A 455 20.13 -13.04 10.89
CA ASN A 455 18.98 -12.18 10.71
C ASN A 455 19.25 -11.11 9.64
N ILE A 456 18.24 -10.81 8.82
CA ILE A 456 18.25 -9.77 7.79
C ILE A 456 17.42 -8.58 8.27
N TYR A 457 18.06 -7.45 8.57
CA TYR A 457 17.42 -6.20 8.96
C TYR A 457 17.24 -5.28 7.74
N LEU A 458 16.06 -4.67 7.62
CA LEU A 458 15.62 -3.96 6.40
C LEU A 458 15.05 -2.56 6.66
N ASN A 459 15.38 -1.95 7.81
CA ASN A 459 14.85 -0.63 8.22
C ASN A 459 15.51 0.54 7.48
N SER A 460 16.76 0.38 7.05
CA SER A 460 17.48 1.38 6.25
C SER A 460 17.20 1.19 4.74
N ARG A 461 17.91 1.91 3.87
CA ARG A 461 17.90 1.68 2.41
C ARG A 461 18.69 0.42 2.00
N HIS A 462 19.35 -0.24 2.96
CA HIS A 462 20.36 -1.27 2.76
C HIS A 462 19.87 -2.61 3.34
N VAL A 463 20.67 -3.67 3.16
CA VAL A 463 20.47 -4.94 3.87
C VAL A 463 21.56 -5.07 4.92
N GLU A 464 21.18 -5.36 6.16
CA GLU A 464 22.11 -5.64 7.26
C GLU A 464 21.93 -7.08 7.72
N VAL A 465 22.94 -7.92 7.50
CA VAL A 465 22.99 -9.31 7.96
C VAL A 465 23.74 -9.34 9.29
N ARG A 466 23.13 -9.93 10.32
CA ARG A 466 23.78 -10.12 11.63
C ARG A 466 23.65 -11.58 12.07
N PRO A 467 24.74 -12.28 12.41
CA PRO A 467 24.68 -13.66 12.89
C PRO A 467 23.89 -13.77 14.19
N GLU A 468 23.25 -14.92 14.40
CA GLU A 468 22.81 -15.34 15.73
C GLU A 468 24.02 -15.64 16.61
N ARG A 469 23.89 -15.44 17.93
CA ARG A 469 25.03 -15.46 18.88
C ARG A 469 25.86 -16.75 18.85
N ILE A 470 25.28 -17.87 18.38
CA ILE A 470 25.93 -19.19 18.31
C ILE A 470 26.59 -19.50 16.96
N PHE A 471 26.49 -18.59 15.98
CA PHE A 471 27.08 -18.71 14.63
C PHE A 471 28.05 -17.56 14.29
N VAL A 472 28.45 -16.76 15.29
CA VAL A 472 29.37 -15.61 15.11
C VAL A 472 30.77 -15.99 14.61
N ASP A 473 31.18 -17.24 14.84
CA ASP A 473 32.46 -17.79 14.36
C ASP A 473 32.34 -18.38 12.93
N ASP A 474 31.11 -18.62 12.44
CA ASP A 474 30.81 -19.14 11.09
C ASP A 474 30.43 -18.04 10.09
N ILE A 475 29.85 -16.93 10.57
CA ILE A 475 29.20 -15.89 9.77
C ILE A 475 29.57 -14.50 10.31
N GLU A 476 30.25 -13.69 9.50
CA GLU A 476 30.49 -12.27 9.79
C GLU A 476 29.21 -11.43 9.65
N SER A 477 29.14 -10.28 10.34
CA SER A 477 28.05 -9.32 10.14
C SER A 477 28.35 -8.42 8.95
N GLU A 478 27.46 -8.42 7.96
CA GLU A 478 27.62 -7.68 6.69
C GLU A 478 26.57 -6.56 6.56
N ARG A 479 26.96 -5.41 6.00
CA ARG A 479 26.01 -4.39 5.52
C ARG A 479 26.15 -4.25 4.00
N ILE A 480 25.22 -4.86 3.28
CA ILE A 480 25.19 -4.88 1.82
C ILE A 480 24.69 -3.52 1.31
N GLU A 481 25.60 -2.77 0.71
CA GLU A 481 25.27 -1.50 0.07
C GLU A 481 24.28 -1.70 -1.08
N CYS A 482 23.30 -0.80 -1.16
CA CYS A 482 22.23 -0.81 -2.15
C CYS A 482 22.28 0.50 -2.94
N GLU A 483 21.78 0.49 -4.17
CA GLU A 483 21.62 1.70 -4.98
C GLU A 483 20.49 2.59 -4.44
N ASP A 484 20.54 3.90 -4.73
CA ASP A 484 19.42 4.79 -4.50
C ASP A 484 18.66 5.02 -5.81
N ILE A 485 17.50 4.38 -5.94
CA ILE A 485 16.61 4.51 -7.10
C ILE A 485 15.71 5.74 -7.04
N GLY A 486 15.79 6.54 -5.97
CA GLY A 486 14.89 7.66 -5.72
C GLY A 486 13.44 7.21 -5.48
N ASN A 487 12.53 7.57 -6.40
CA ASN A 487 11.11 7.28 -6.28
C ASN A 487 10.78 5.86 -6.77
N ASP A 488 10.49 4.95 -5.84
CA ASP A 488 10.15 3.56 -6.15
C ASP A 488 8.82 3.40 -6.90
N GLN A 489 7.87 4.33 -6.75
CA GLN A 489 6.66 4.37 -7.59
C GLN A 489 6.99 4.69 -9.04
N ASP A 490 7.93 5.62 -9.30
CA ASP A 490 8.33 5.96 -10.67
C ASP A 490 9.15 4.81 -11.29
N ALA A 491 10.00 4.14 -10.51
CA ALA A 491 10.64 2.90 -10.94
C ALA A 491 9.60 1.82 -11.33
N LEU A 492 8.54 1.65 -10.54
CA LEU A 492 7.45 0.71 -10.82
C LEU A 492 6.62 1.11 -12.07
N ARG A 493 6.39 2.42 -12.28
CA ARG A 493 5.73 2.95 -13.49
C ARG A 493 6.60 2.71 -14.73
N LEU A 494 7.90 2.97 -14.66
CA LEU A 494 8.83 2.78 -15.77
C LEU A 494 9.00 1.30 -16.13
N ASN A 495 9.11 0.39 -15.15
CA ASN A 495 9.18 -1.05 -15.41
C ASN A 495 7.92 -1.56 -16.14
N TRP A 496 6.73 -1.03 -15.83
CA TRP A 496 5.51 -1.41 -16.58
C TRP A 496 5.53 -0.95 -18.04
N LEU A 497 6.01 0.28 -18.32
CA LEU A 497 6.18 0.75 -19.70
C LEU A 497 7.25 -0.07 -20.47
N GLU A 498 8.31 -0.50 -19.80
CA GLU A 498 9.31 -1.44 -20.32
C GLU A 498 8.71 -2.82 -20.62
N CYS A 499 7.90 -3.37 -19.70
CA CYS A 499 7.14 -4.61 -19.91
C CYS A 499 6.16 -4.49 -21.08
N ILE A 500 5.49 -3.35 -21.25
CA ILE A 500 4.63 -3.05 -22.39
C ILE A 500 5.40 -3.11 -23.73
N ARG A 501 6.65 -2.63 -23.79
CA ARG A 501 7.46 -2.73 -25.03
C ARG A 501 8.09 -4.12 -25.23
N SER A 502 8.63 -4.73 -24.19
CA SER A 502 9.35 -6.01 -24.23
C SER A 502 8.46 -7.26 -24.22
N ARG A 503 7.17 -7.09 -23.91
CA ARG A 503 6.19 -8.15 -23.62
C ARG A 503 6.60 -9.11 -22.50
N GLN A 504 7.56 -8.73 -21.64
CA GLN A 504 7.97 -9.51 -20.48
C GLN A 504 7.05 -9.26 -19.27
N PRO A 505 6.81 -10.25 -18.40
CA PRO A 505 5.99 -10.06 -17.19
C PRO A 505 6.53 -8.97 -16.26
N ALA A 506 5.62 -8.18 -15.67
CA ALA A 506 5.95 -7.15 -14.70
C ALA A 506 6.52 -7.74 -13.39
N LYS A 507 7.26 -6.94 -12.63
CA LYS A 507 7.74 -7.35 -11.29
C LYS A 507 6.58 -7.56 -10.30
N SER A 508 5.57 -6.69 -10.29
CA SER A 508 4.34 -6.90 -9.52
C SER A 508 3.27 -7.58 -10.38
N ASN A 509 3.56 -8.81 -10.80
CA ASN A 509 2.65 -9.62 -11.61
C ASN A 509 1.56 -10.32 -10.77
N ILE A 510 0.66 -10.99 -11.47
CA ILE A 510 -0.49 -11.69 -10.92
C ILE A 510 -0.15 -12.80 -9.91
N ASP A 511 1.02 -13.43 -9.96
CA ASP A 511 1.34 -14.51 -9.02
C ASP A 511 1.63 -13.97 -7.62
N LEU A 512 2.51 -12.96 -7.55
CA LEU A 512 2.78 -12.22 -6.32
C LEU A 512 1.50 -11.53 -5.79
N ALA A 513 0.73 -10.89 -6.68
CA ALA A 513 -0.52 -10.24 -6.30
C ALA A 513 -1.59 -11.23 -5.79
N SER A 514 -1.65 -12.45 -6.33
CA SER A 514 -2.55 -13.50 -5.83
C SER A 514 -2.17 -13.95 -4.41
N LYS A 515 -0.87 -14.21 -4.16
CA LYS A 515 -0.35 -14.58 -2.83
C LYS A 515 -0.63 -13.48 -1.80
N VAL A 516 -0.41 -12.22 -2.18
CA VAL A 516 -0.76 -11.04 -1.37
C VAL A 516 -2.26 -10.97 -1.11
N MET A 517 -3.12 -11.21 -2.12
CA MET A 517 -4.58 -11.19 -1.92
C MET A 517 -5.11 -12.31 -1.01
N VAL A 518 -4.45 -13.46 -0.95
CA VAL A 518 -4.75 -14.46 0.10
C VAL A 518 -4.48 -13.85 1.48
N ALA A 519 -3.28 -13.31 1.72
CA ALA A 519 -2.95 -12.70 3.02
C ALA A 519 -3.91 -11.55 3.41
N VAL A 520 -4.27 -10.67 2.46
CA VAL A 520 -5.21 -9.55 2.67
C VAL A 520 -6.62 -10.06 2.99
N ASP A 521 -7.24 -10.88 2.13
CA ASP A 521 -8.62 -11.35 2.30
C ASP A 521 -8.78 -12.22 3.55
N LEU A 522 -7.85 -13.16 3.79
CA LEU A 522 -7.94 -14.04 4.96
C LEU A 522 -7.80 -13.23 6.26
N ALA A 523 -6.93 -12.21 6.31
CA ALA A 523 -6.79 -11.36 7.48
C ALA A 523 -8.03 -10.47 7.71
N THR A 524 -8.55 -9.83 6.67
CA THR A 524 -9.78 -9.02 6.75
C THR A 524 -10.95 -9.87 7.24
N ARG A 525 -11.13 -11.09 6.72
CA ARG A 525 -12.16 -12.02 7.21
C ARG A 525 -11.87 -12.56 8.62
N SER A 526 -10.60 -12.81 8.97
CA SER A 526 -10.23 -13.28 10.31
C SER A 526 -10.64 -12.29 11.39
N MET A 527 -10.44 -10.99 11.15
CA MET A 527 -10.87 -9.92 12.05
C MET A 527 -12.39 -9.76 12.12
N TRP A 528 -13.08 -9.76 10.97
CA TRP A 528 -14.54 -9.53 10.92
C TRP A 528 -15.38 -10.74 11.35
N GLU A 529 -14.88 -11.96 11.14
CA GLU A 529 -15.58 -13.22 11.47
C GLU A 529 -15.06 -13.87 12.76
N GLY A 530 -13.95 -13.39 13.35
CA GLY A 530 -13.39 -13.90 14.60
C GLY A 530 -12.78 -15.31 14.50
N HIS A 531 -12.24 -15.68 13.33
CA HIS A 531 -11.86 -17.06 12.99
C HIS A 531 -10.50 -17.15 12.30
N ALA A 532 -9.81 -18.27 12.48
CA ALA A 532 -8.69 -18.63 11.62
C ALA A 532 -9.20 -19.05 10.23
N PHE A 533 -8.44 -18.71 9.19
CA PHE A 533 -8.70 -19.17 7.83
C PHE A 533 -7.47 -19.88 7.28
N SER A 534 -7.72 -20.94 6.51
CA SER A 534 -6.70 -21.62 5.70
C SER A 534 -6.98 -21.43 4.22
N PHE A 535 -5.93 -21.56 3.42
CA PHE A 535 -6.00 -21.57 1.96
C PHE A 535 -5.37 -22.87 1.45
N ASP A 536 -6.02 -23.45 0.45
CA ASP A 536 -5.70 -24.71 -0.21
C ASP A 536 -5.20 -24.36 -1.62
N PRO A 537 -3.87 -24.33 -1.86
CA PRO A 537 -3.30 -23.87 -3.13
C PRO A 537 -3.70 -24.76 -4.31
N ASP A 538 -3.70 -26.08 -4.14
CA ASP A 538 -4.13 -27.06 -5.16
C ASP A 538 -5.55 -26.79 -5.67
N LYS A 539 -6.44 -26.31 -4.79
CA LYS A 539 -7.86 -26.02 -5.09
C LYS A 539 -8.11 -24.52 -5.26
N MET A 540 -7.09 -23.68 -5.13
CA MET A 540 -7.14 -22.22 -5.09
C MET A 540 -8.28 -21.70 -4.20
N ARG A 541 -8.50 -22.29 -3.01
CA ARG A 541 -9.71 -22.09 -2.21
C ARG A 541 -9.41 -21.84 -0.74
N ALA A 542 -10.04 -20.81 -0.18
CA ALA A 542 -10.02 -20.56 1.26
C ALA A 542 -11.14 -21.28 2.02
N THR A 543 -10.86 -21.70 3.26
CA THR A 543 -11.83 -22.29 4.20
C THR A 543 -11.61 -21.74 5.61
N LYS A 544 -12.70 -21.61 6.38
CA LYS A 544 -12.61 -21.44 7.84
C LYS A 544 -11.92 -22.67 8.44
N ALA A 545 -11.02 -22.47 9.40
CA ALA A 545 -10.04 -23.47 9.83
C ALA A 545 -9.79 -23.49 11.35
#